data_AF-A0A944JBA0-F1
#
_entry.id   AF-A0A944JBA0-F1
#
_cell.length_a   1.000
_cell.length_b   1.000
_cell.length_c   1.000
_cell.angle_alpha   90.00
_cell.angle_beta   90.00
_cell.angle_gamma   90.00
#
_symmetry.space_group_name_H-M   'P 1'
#
loop_
_entity.id
_entity.type
_entity.pdbx_description
1 polymer ?
#
loop_
_entity_poly.entity_id
_entity_poly.type
_entity_poly.pdbx_seq_one_letter_code
_entity_poly.pdbx_strand_id
1 'polypeptide(L)'
;MPETKANTAAAPRHDVKVITALRRFAISISVLNIAGYTFLGFEQPWLWPFIAVFTAYVVEIGLEAVSARGEKRAPRFAGGGLKGMVEFLFPAHITGLAVNMLTYVNDRVWALVFGVIVAVGTKWVLRAPLKGRMRHYMNPSNFGITVILLLFPWASIAPPYHFTEYLYGPADWVLPAIILVLGTLLNAKLTGRMWLIGAWLVGFVLQAVIRGLAMGTSIPAALGMMTGVAFILFTNYMVTDPGTSPSKRSSQIAFGAGVAAMYGVLTGLGIAYGIFFATALVCLIRGGYLWGLHVMAKQRAAVEGQAQQAPAGAGVQVAAVPAPGSSAVPDAAPVGAATAVRTGEPCQDGSCFHGKCASLRVAAREKKAAVSG
;
A
#
# COMPACT_ATOMS: atom_id res chain seq x y z
N MET A 1 -37.48 21.61 23.74
CA MET A 1 -37.14 21.14 22.38
C MET A 1 -36.07 20.07 22.54
N PRO A 2 -36.35 18.78 22.29
CA PRO A 2 -35.35 17.74 22.42
C PRO A 2 -34.40 17.77 21.22
N GLU A 3 -33.09 17.81 21.49
CA GLU A 3 -32.03 17.69 20.49
C GLU A 3 -32.12 16.35 19.76
N THR A 4 -32.44 16.42 18.47
CA THR A 4 -32.37 15.30 17.55
C THR A 4 -30.91 14.88 17.41
N LYS A 5 -30.48 13.85 18.15
CA LYS A 5 -29.20 13.17 17.92
C LYS A 5 -29.18 12.67 16.48
N ALA A 6 -28.49 13.38 15.61
CA ALA A 6 -28.22 12.96 14.25
C ALA A 6 -27.43 11.65 14.32
N ASN A 7 -28.15 10.55 14.11
CA ASN A 7 -27.61 9.21 14.02
C ASN A 7 -26.74 9.15 12.76
N THR A 8 -25.48 9.55 12.88
CA THR A 8 -24.51 9.46 11.78
C THR A 8 -24.14 7.99 11.66
N ALA A 9 -24.99 7.22 10.98
CA ALA A 9 -24.67 5.86 10.58
C ALA A 9 -23.34 5.92 9.81
N ALA A 10 -22.27 5.48 10.46
CA ALA A 10 -20.93 5.51 9.91
C ALA A 10 -20.94 4.75 8.57
N ALA A 11 -20.65 5.46 7.48
CA ALA A 11 -20.60 4.87 6.14
C ALA A 11 -19.74 3.58 6.16
N PRO A 12 -20.18 2.48 5.52
CA PRO A 12 -19.42 1.25 5.49
C PRO A 12 -18.06 1.52 4.85
N ARG A 13 -17.00 1.49 5.66
CA ARG A 13 -15.66 1.99 5.27
C ARG A 13 -14.91 1.04 4.34
N HIS A 14 -15.38 -0.20 4.19
CA HIS A 14 -14.91 -1.11 3.16
C HIS A 14 -15.95 -1.19 2.05
N ASP A 15 -15.48 -0.99 0.82
CA ASP A 15 -16.24 -1.25 -0.39
C ASP A 15 -16.81 -2.68 -0.31
N VAL A 16 -18.07 -2.86 -0.66
CA VAL A 16 -18.77 -4.16 -0.62
C VAL A 16 -17.96 -5.24 -1.34
N LYS A 17 -17.24 -4.84 -2.40
CA LYS A 17 -16.32 -5.73 -3.13
C LYS A 17 -15.16 -6.23 -2.26
N VAL A 18 -14.59 -5.38 -1.40
CA VAL A 18 -13.48 -5.74 -0.50
C VAL A 18 -13.96 -6.70 0.58
N ILE A 19 -15.11 -6.44 1.20
CA ILE A 19 -15.69 -7.34 2.21
C ILE A 19 -16.00 -8.71 1.58
N THR A 20 -16.57 -8.71 0.38
CA THR A 20 -16.86 -9.95 -0.35
C THR A 20 -15.57 -10.72 -0.68
N ALA A 21 -14.52 -10.03 -1.11
CA ALA A 21 -13.23 -10.64 -1.38
C ALA A 21 -12.59 -11.23 -0.11
N LEU A 22 -12.60 -10.48 1.01
CA LEU A 22 -12.10 -10.95 2.31
C LEU A 22 -12.87 -12.17 2.81
N ARG A 23 -14.20 -12.17 2.71
CA ARG A 23 -15.02 -13.31 3.10
C ARG A 23 -14.71 -14.55 2.27
N ARG A 24 -14.67 -14.42 0.94
CA ARG A 24 -14.33 -15.54 0.05
C ARG A 24 -12.95 -16.08 0.34
N PHE A 25 -11.98 -15.19 0.57
CA PHE A 25 -10.62 -15.62 0.89
C PHE A 25 -10.54 -16.31 2.26
N ALA A 26 -11.22 -15.79 3.28
CA ALA A 26 -11.30 -16.42 4.61
C ALA A 26 -11.92 -17.82 4.53
N ILE A 27 -12.96 -18.01 3.71
CA ILE A 27 -13.54 -19.34 3.47
C ILE A 27 -12.54 -20.24 2.73
N SER A 28 -11.97 -19.78 1.63
CA SER A 28 -11.02 -20.58 0.83
C SER A 28 -9.81 -21.03 1.63
N ILE A 29 -9.19 -20.16 2.43
CA ILE A 29 -8.03 -20.53 3.25
C ILE A 29 -8.41 -21.46 4.39
N SER A 30 -9.62 -21.33 4.95
CA SER A 30 -10.13 -22.26 5.98
C SER A 30 -10.37 -23.64 5.39
N VAL A 31 -11.04 -23.71 4.23
CA VAL A 31 -11.27 -24.97 3.51
C VAL A 31 -9.94 -25.63 3.13
N LEU A 32 -8.97 -24.84 2.64
CA LEU A 32 -7.64 -25.35 2.32
C LEU A 32 -6.90 -25.87 3.55
N ASN A 33 -7.00 -25.20 4.71
CA ASN A 33 -6.39 -25.70 5.95
C ASN A 33 -7.07 -26.99 6.43
N ILE A 34 -8.41 -27.04 6.41
CA ILE A 34 -9.16 -28.26 6.76
C ILE A 34 -8.74 -29.40 5.84
N ALA A 35 -8.78 -29.20 4.52
CA ALA A 35 -8.32 -30.18 3.55
C ALA A 35 -6.83 -30.52 3.75
N GLY A 36 -6.02 -29.54 4.13
CA GLY A 36 -4.62 -29.68 4.53
C GLY A 36 -4.41 -30.78 5.55
N TYR A 37 -5.05 -30.61 6.71
CA TYR A 37 -4.95 -31.56 7.82
C TYR A 37 -5.66 -32.90 7.57
N THR A 38 -6.74 -32.92 6.77
CA THR A 38 -7.52 -34.16 6.56
C THR A 38 -7.06 -35.00 5.37
N PHE A 39 -6.63 -34.37 4.26
CA PHE A 39 -6.43 -35.02 2.97
C PHE A 39 -5.10 -34.70 2.29
N LEU A 40 -4.45 -33.56 2.57
CA LEU A 40 -3.20 -33.18 1.88
C LEU A 40 -1.95 -33.66 2.62
N GLY A 41 -2.08 -33.96 3.90
CA GLY A 41 -0.98 -34.44 4.74
C GLY A 41 -0.24 -33.31 5.44
N PHE A 42 -0.95 -32.33 6.00
CA PHE A 42 -0.30 -31.33 6.83
C PHE A 42 0.34 -31.99 8.05
N GLU A 43 1.66 -31.86 8.18
CA GLU A 43 2.46 -32.51 9.24
C GLU A 43 2.33 -31.82 10.59
N GLN A 44 1.86 -30.57 10.60
CA GLN A 44 1.75 -29.78 11.81
C GLN A 44 0.68 -30.36 12.76
N PRO A 45 0.83 -30.16 14.09
CA PRO A 45 -0.20 -30.59 15.03
C PRO A 45 -1.56 -29.91 14.79
N TRP A 46 -2.63 -30.69 14.89
CA TRP A 46 -4.02 -30.24 14.66
C TRP A 46 -4.47 -29.06 15.51
N LEU A 47 -3.82 -28.83 16.66
CA LEU A 47 -4.14 -27.73 17.56
C LEU A 47 -3.60 -26.37 17.08
N TRP A 48 -2.53 -26.37 16.29
CA TRP A 48 -1.84 -25.15 15.84
C TRP A 48 -2.70 -24.15 15.05
N PRO A 49 -3.53 -24.55 14.06
CA PRO A 49 -4.38 -23.59 13.34
C PRO A 49 -5.36 -22.88 14.29
N PHE A 50 -5.88 -23.59 15.30
CA PHE A 50 -6.77 -23.01 16.30
C PHE A 50 -6.03 -22.01 17.20
N ILE A 51 -4.82 -22.35 17.65
CA ILE A 51 -3.96 -21.44 18.41
C ILE A 51 -3.66 -20.19 17.58
N ALA A 52 -3.24 -20.35 16.32
CA ALA A 52 -2.91 -19.23 15.45
C ALA A 52 -4.10 -18.29 15.21
N VAL A 53 -5.28 -18.84 14.93
CA VAL A 53 -6.51 -18.04 14.74
C VAL A 53 -6.92 -17.36 16.05
N PHE A 54 -6.89 -18.08 17.17
CA PHE A 54 -7.21 -17.52 18.48
C PHE A 54 -6.28 -16.36 18.85
N THR A 55 -4.96 -16.55 18.70
CA THR A 55 -3.97 -15.50 18.90
C THR A 55 -4.25 -14.31 17.98
N ALA A 56 -4.52 -14.55 16.69
CA ALA A 56 -4.80 -13.47 15.74
C ALA A 56 -6.03 -12.65 16.15
N TYR A 57 -7.09 -13.29 16.63
CA TYR A 57 -8.32 -12.63 17.09
C TYR A 57 -8.09 -11.83 18.36
N VAL A 58 -7.42 -12.40 19.35
CA VAL A 58 -7.10 -11.71 20.61
C VAL A 58 -6.27 -10.46 20.34
N VAL A 59 -5.25 -10.57 19.49
CA VAL A 59 -4.38 -9.44 19.13
C VAL A 59 -5.13 -8.37 18.35
N GLU A 60 -5.92 -8.75 17.33
CA GLU A 60 -6.66 -7.78 16.51
C GLU A 60 -7.73 -7.03 17.33
N ILE A 61 -8.47 -7.74 18.19
CA ILE A 61 -9.47 -7.13 19.09
C ILE A 61 -8.78 -6.22 20.11
N GLY A 62 -7.69 -6.69 20.73
CA GLY A 62 -6.94 -5.94 21.73
C GLY A 62 -6.36 -4.63 21.17
N LEU A 63 -5.70 -4.69 20.01
CA LEU A 63 -5.12 -3.51 19.37
C LEU A 63 -6.20 -2.53 18.88
N GLU A 64 -7.32 -3.02 18.37
CA GLU A 64 -8.47 -2.18 18.01
C GLU A 64 -9.09 -1.51 19.25
N ALA A 65 -9.23 -2.22 20.37
CA ALA A 65 -9.74 -1.64 21.60
C ALA A 65 -8.83 -0.52 22.14
N VAL A 66 -7.51 -0.73 22.10
CA VAL A 66 -6.51 0.28 22.49
C VAL A 66 -6.56 1.49 21.55
N SER A 67 -6.55 1.26 20.23
CA SER A 67 -6.63 2.34 19.23
C SER A 67 -7.95 3.11 19.32
N ALA A 68 -9.08 2.42 19.52
CA ALA A 68 -10.39 3.06 19.64
C ALA A 68 -10.48 3.95 20.89
N ARG A 69 -9.93 3.49 22.03
CA ARG A 69 -9.82 4.29 23.25
C ARG A 69 -8.93 5.52 23.05
N GLY A 70 -7.76 5.35 22.43
CA GLY A 70 -6.84 6.45 22.15
C GLY A 70 -7.43 7.51 21.20
N GLU A 71 -8.17 7.08 20.18
CA GLU A 71 -8.81 7.95 19.20
C GLU A 71 -10.21 8.44 19.65
N LYS A 72 -10.65 8.11 20.87
CA LYS A 72 -11.98 8.42 21.43
C LYS A 72 -13.14 8.07 20.47
N ARG A 73 -13.01 6.94 19.76
CA ARG A 73 -14.00 6.45 18.80
C ARG A 73 -14.58 5.12 19.27
N ALA A 74 -15.77 4.78 18.77
CA ALA A 74 -16.31 3.45 18.97
C ALA A 74 -15.38 2.38 18.32
N PRO A 75 -15.19 1.21 18.96
CA PRO A 75 -14.47 0.10 18.37
C PRO A 75 -15.15 -0.37 17.07
N ARG A 76 -14.35 -0.72 16.07
CA ARG A 76 -14.82 -1.15 14.75
C ARG A 76 -15.68 -2.41 14.82
N PHE A 77 -15.33 -3.32 15.72
CA PHE A 77 -16.07 -4.55 15.94
C PHE A 77 -17.43 -4.35 16.63
N ALA A 78 -17.69 -3.17 17.22
CA ALA A 78 -18.96 -2.87 17.87
C ALA A 78 -20.04 -2.40 16.87
N GLY A 79 -19.65 -2.02 15.65
CA GLY A 79 -20.60 -1.60 14.61
C GLY A 79 -21.28 -2.79 13.95
N GLY A 80 -22.61 -2.75 13.75
CA GLY A 80 -23.33 -3.75 12.95
C GLY A 80 -23.53 -5.13 13.61
N GLY A 81 -23.37 -5.23 14.93
CA GLY A 81 -23.62 -6.46 15.71
C GLY A 81 -22.67 -7.61 15.36
N LEU A 82 -23.15 -8.85 15.47
CA LEU A 82 -22.37 -10.06 15.17
C LEU A 82 -21.76 -10.05 13.76
N LYS A 83 -22.50 -9.55 12.77
CA LYS A 83 -22.03 -9.47 11.38
C LYS A 83 -20.81 -8.55 11.26
N GLY A 84 -20.83 -7.39 11.90
CA GLY A 84 -19.69 -6.46 11.86
C GLY A 84 -18.46 -6.98 12.61
N MET A 85 -18.65 -7.70 13.71
CA MET A 85 -17.58 -8.42 14.39
C MET A 85 -16.90 -9.45 13.46
N VAL A 86 -17.69 -10.28 12.77
CA VAL A 86 -17.14 -11.29 11.85
C VAL A 86 -16.42 -10.63 10.67
N GLU A 87 -17.01 -9.59 10.09
CA GLU A 87 -16.38 -8.84 8.99
C GLU A 87 -15.07 -8.16 9.40
N PHE A 88 -14.98 -7.71 10.66
CA PHE A 88 -13.76 -7.17 11.25
C PHE A 88 -12.67 -8.25 11.44
N LEU A 89 -13.05 -9.48 11.78
CA LEU A 89 -12.10 -10.57 12.05
C LEU A 89 -11.56 -11.27 10.81
N PHE A 90 -12.20 -11.17 9.63
CA PHE A 90 -11.72 -11.85 8.41
C PHE A 90 -10.24 -11.61 8.09
N PRO A 91 -9.70 -10.37 8.12
CA PRO A 91 -8.29 -10.15 7.84
C PRO A 91 -7.36 -10.81 8.86
N ALA A 92 -7.74 -10.86 10.14
CA ALA A 92 -6.95 -11.51 11.19
C ALA A 92 -6.99 -13.04 11.04
N HIS A 93 -8.16 -13.60 10.74
CA HIS A 93 -8.36 -15.03 10.46
C HIS A 93 -7.44 -15.52 9.34
N ILE A 94 -7.47 -14.81 8.21
CA ILE A 94 -6.62 -15.09 7.05
C ILE A 94 -5.15 -15.02 7.43
N THR A 95 -4.76 -14.00 8.20
CA THR A 95 -3.36 -13.81 8.62
C THR A 95 -2.89 -14.97 9.51
N GLY A 96 -3.69 -15.36 10.51
CA GLY A 96 -3.37 -16.45 11.43
C GLY A 96 -3.21 -17.79 10.71
N LEU A 97 -4.18 -18.15 9.87
CA LEU A 97 -4.11 -19.38 9.07
C LEU A 97 -2.95 -19.37 8.07
N ALA A 98 -2.68 -18.23 7.42
CA ALA A 98 -1.58 -18.13 6.47
C ALA A 98 -0.22 -18.30 7.15
N VAL A 99 0.00 -17.66 8.30
CA VAL A 99 1.26 -17.81 9.06
C VAL A 99 1.43 -19.26 9.52
N ASN A 100 0.38 -19.89 10.07
CA ASN A 100 0.41 -21.31 10.44
C ASN A 100 0.77 -22.21 9.26
N MET A 101 0.00 -22.13 8.18
CA MET A 101 0.13 -23.00 7.02
C MET A 101 1.48 -22.87 6.28
N LEU A 102 2.09 -21.69 6.32
CA LEU A 102 3.29 -21.39 5.52
C LEU A 102 4.59 -21.38 6.34
N THR A 103 4.52 -21.48 7.67
CA THR A 103 5.70 -21.61 8.52
C THR A 103 5.82 -23.01 9.06
N TYR A 104 7.05 -23.48 9.22
CA TYR A 104 7.34 -24.73 9.89
C TYR A 104 8.23 -24.42 11.08
N VAL A 105 7.65 -24.47 12.28
CA VAL A 105 8.32 -24.12 13.54
C VAL A 105 8.57 -25.35 14.43
N ASN A 106 8.70 -26.53 13.84
CA ASN A 106 8.96 -27.82 14.52
C ASN A 106 7.98 -28.07 15.68
N ASP A 107 8.44 -28.21 16.92
CA ASP A 107 7.57 -28.39 18.10
C ASP A 107 7.35 -27.09 18.91
N ARG A 108 7.79 -25.94 18.38
CA ARG A 108 7.87 -24.68 19.12
C ARG A 108 6.69 -23.77 18.79
N VAL A 109 5.52 -24.11 19.30
CA VAL A 109 4.27 -23.33 19.11
C VAL A 109 4.41 -21.84 19.47
N TRP A 110 5.30 -21.50 20.42
CA TRP A 110 5.55 -20.11 20.80
C TRP A 110 6.13 -19.25 19.66
N ALA A 111 6.92 -19.83 18.76
CA ALA A 111 7.41 -19.11 17.59
C ALA A 111 6.28 -18.79 16.59
N LEU A 112 5.32 -19.72 16.43
CA LEU A 112 4.10 -19.48 15.66
C LEU A 112 3.27 -18.36 16.29
N VAL A 113 2.99 -18.44 17.60
CA VAL A 113 2.26 -17.41 18.35
C VAL A 113 2.92 -16.04 18.19
N PHE A 114 4.24 -15.99 18.37
CA PHE A 114 5.03 -14.77 18.17
C PHE A 114 4.88 -14.22 16.75
N GLY A 115 5.06 -15.05 15.72
CA GLY A 115 4.92 -14.59 14.33
C GLY A 115 3.51 -14.07 14.00
N VAL A 116 2.47 -14.69 14.56
CA VAL A 116 1.08 -14.20 14.42
C VAL A 116 0.90 -12.84 15.10
N ILE A 117 1.44 -12.66 16.31
CA ILE A 117 1.41 -11.36 17.02
C ILE A 117 2.09 -10.28 16.17
N VAL A 118 3.28 -10.57 15.64
CA VAL A 118 4.02 -9.64 14.77
C VAL A 118 3.25 -9.35 13.47
N ALA A 119 2.70 -10.39 12.82
CA ALA A 119 1.94 -10.27 11.59
C ALA A 119 0.71 -9.37 11.75
N VAL A 120 -0.09 -9.61 12.78
CA VAL A 120 -1.29 -8.81 13.06
C VAL A 120 -0.90 -7.42 13.53
N GLY A 121 0.07 -7.32 14.44
CA GLY A 121 0.59 -6.06 14.98
C GLY A 121 1.13 -5.11 13.92
N THR A 122 1.73 -5.62 12.84
CA THR A 122 2.26 -4.78 11.77
C THR A 122 1.21 -3.88 11.12
N LYS A 123 -0.07 -4.30 11.09
CA LYS A 123 -1.18 -3.48 10.55
C LYS A 123 -1.44 -2.24 11.37
N TRP A 124 -1.08 -2.28 12.66
CA TRP A 124 -1.29 -1.21 13.63
C TRP A 124 -0.09 -0.28 13.70
N VAL A 125 1.12 -0.83 13.66
CA VAL A 125 2.37 -0.07 13.79
C VAL A 125 2.83 0.52 12.45
N LEU A 126 2.89 -0.30 11.39
CA LEU A 126 3.47 0.10 10.10
C LEU A 126 2.41 0.64 9.14
N ARG A 127 2.05 1.91 9.35
CA ARG A 127 1.09 2.64 8.49
C ARG A 127 1.78 3.77 7.72
N ALA A 128 1.40 3.95 6.47
CA ALA A 128 1.84 5.04 5.61
C ALA A 128 0.65 5.88 5.13
N PRO A 129 0.84 7.20 4.94
CA PRO A 129 -0.19 8.09 4.43
C PRO A 129 -0.43 7.82 2.94
N LEU A 130 -1.63 7.35 2.60
CA LEU A 130 -2.04 7.13 1.21
C LEU A 130 -3.37 7.85 0.94
N LYS A 131 -3.34 8.85 0.04
CA LYS A 131 -4.51 9.69 -0.30
C LYS A 131 -5.20 10.28 0.94
N GLY A 132 -4.41 10.80 1.89
CA GLY A 132 -4.93 11.43 3.11
C GLY A 132 -5.43 10.46 4.19
N ARG A 133 -5.30 9.13 4.02
CA ARG A 133 -5.62 8.14 5.05
C ARG A 133 -4.41 7.27 5.37
N MET A 134 -4.20 6.98 6.65
CA MET A 134 -3.19 6.04 7.10
C MET A 134 -3.63 4.61 6.74
N ARG A 135 -2.79 3.89 5.99
CA ARG A 135 -3.02 2.49 5.62
C ARG A 135 -1.77 1.68 5.92
N HIS A 136 -1.96 0.42 6.31
CA HIS A 136 -0.82 -0.48 6.41
C HIS A 136 -0.23 -0.70 5.02
N TYR A 137 1.09 -0.75 4.93
CA TYR A 137 1.79 -0.96 3.67
C TYR A 137 2.52 -2.30 3.61
N MET A 138 2.67 -2.96 4.77
CA MET A 138 3.36 -4.23 4.92
C MET A 138 2.38 -5.39 4.88
N ASN A 139 2.66 -6.42 4.06
CA ASN A 139 1.86 -7.64 4.06
C ASN A 139 2.02 -8.33 5.42
N PRO A 140 0.91 -8.50 6.18
CA PRO A 140 0.98 -8.95 7.57
C PRO A 140 1.56 -10.35 7.71
N SER A 141 1.03 -11.32 6.95
CA SER A 141 1.53 -12.70 6.99
C SER A 141 2.98 -12.79 6.53
N ASN A 142 3.35 -12.13 5.43
CA ASN A 142 4.72 -12.17 4.93
C ASN A 142 5.70 -11.56 5.92
N PHE A 143 5.33 -10.47 6.57
CA PHE A 143 6.19 -9.83 7.57
C PHE A 143 6.34 -10.69 8.82
N GLY A 144 5.26 -11.30 9.32
CA GLY A 144 5.37 -12.25 10.44
C GLY A 144 6.27 -13.44 10.12
N ILE A 145 6.14 -14.02 8.93
CA ILE A 145 7.00 -15.10 8.44
C ILE A 145 8.46 -14.62 8.35
N THR A 146 8.70 -13.45 7.75
CA THR A 146 10.04 -12.85 7.65
C THR A 146 10.68 -12.66 9.04
N VAL A 147 9.94 -12.15 10.02
CA VAL A 147 10.48 -11.94 11.37
C VAL A 147 10.75 -13.27 12.08
N ILE A 148 9.91 -14.29 11.89
CA ILE A 148 10.20 -15.65 12.37
C ILE A 148 11.54 -16.14 11.80
N LEU A 149 11.71 -16.07 10.46
CA LEU A 149 12.90 -16.61 9.80
C LEU A 149 14.18 -15.85 10.16
N LEU A 150 14.09 -14.56 10.53
CA LEU A 150 15.25 -13.78 10.98
C LEU A 150 15.64 -14.08 12.43
N LEU A 151 14.67 -14.29 13.31
CA LEU A 151 14.92 -14.45 14.75
C LEU A 151 15.10 -15.91 15.16
N PHE A 152 14.50 -16.84 14.42
CA PHE A 152 14.53 -18.27 14.68
C PHE A 152 15.16 -19.01 13.49
N PRO A 153 16.50 -19.15 13.46
CA PRO A 153 17.20 -19.76 12.32
C PRO A 153 16.88 -21.26 12.13
N TRP A 154 16.29 -21.90 13.14
CA TRP A 154 15.81 -23.28 13.08
C TRP A 154 14.38 -23.40 12.53
N ALA A 155 13.66 -22.28 12.37
CA ALA A 155 12.37 -22.26 11.71
C ALA A 155 12.56 -22.18 10.20
N SER A 156 11.63 -22.79 9.47
CA SER A 156 11.65 -22.82 8.01
C SER A 156 10.28 -22.48 7.44
N ILE A 157 10.20 -22.41 6.11
CA ILE A 157 8.92 -22.33 5.40
C ILE A 157 8.38 -23.75 5.24
N ALA A 158 7.05 -23.89 5.27
CA ALA A 158 6.37 -25.13 4.96
C ALA A 158 6.91 -25.73 3.64
N PRO A 159 7.45 -26.96 3.66
CA PRO A 159 7.99 -27.60 2.47
C PRO A 159 6.94 -27.73 1.36
N PRO A 160 7.32 -27.68 0.06
CA PRO A 160 6.34 -27.79 -1.02
C PRO A 160 5.50 -29.08 -1.00
N TYR A 161 6.08 -30.21 -0.56
CA TYR A 161 5.39 -31.50 -0.45
C TYR A 161 4.26 -31.49 0.60
N HIS A 162 4.33 -30.60 1.60
CA HIS A 162 3.34 -30.46 2.66
C HIS A 162 1.91 -30.26 2.14
N PHE A 163 1.76 -29.74 0.91
CA PHE A 163 0.47 -29.48 0.28
C PHE A 163 -0.06 -30.64 -0.56
N THR A 164 0.73 -31.70 -0.78
CA THR A 164 0.41 -32.79 -1.71
C THR A 164 0.91 -34.17 -1.21
N GLU A 165 1.30 -34.31 0.06
CA GLU A 165 1.94 -35.53 0.59
C GLU A 165 1.08 -36.79 0.43
N TYR A 166 -0.23 -36.66 0.66
CA TYR A 166 -1.19 -37.76 0.51
C TYR A 166 -1.90 -37.77 -0.85
N LEU A 167 -1.47 -36.91 -1.77
CA LEU A 167 -1.95 -36.94 -3.13
C LEU A 167 -1.00 -37.80 -3.98
N TYR A 168 -1.58 -38.54 -4.93
CA TYR A 168 -0.82 -39.38 -5.84
C TYR A 168 -1.41 -39.29 -7.25
N GLY A 169 -0.53 -39.28 -8.25
CA GLY A 169 -0.92 -39.40 -9.66
C GLY A 169 -1.60 -38.13 -10.20
N PRO A 170 -2.77 -38.21 -10.86
CA PRO A 170 -3.41 -37.02 -11.42
C PRO A 170 -3.79 -35.96 -10.38
N ALA A 171 -4.05 -36.36 -9.14
CA ALA A 171 -4.49 -35.46 -8.07
C ALA A 171 -3.43 -34.40 -7.72
N ASP A 172 -2.14 -34.74 -7.87
CA ASP A 172 -0.99 -33.85 -7.61
C ASP A 172 -1.00 -32.60 -8.49
N TRP A 173 -1.58 -32.70 -9.68
CA TRP A 173 -1.70 -31.59 -10.63
C TRP A 173 -3.04 -30.87 -10.52
N VAL A 174 -4.10 -31.59 -10.12
CA VAL A 174 -5.45 -31.03 -10.01
C VAL A 174 -5.53 -29.99 -8.89
N LEU A 175 -4.97 -30.27 -7.70
CA LEU A 175 -5.03 -29.33 -6.60
C LEU A 175 -4.31 -27.98 -6.91
N PRO A 176 -3.04 -27.96 -7.36
CA PRO A 176 -2.39 -26.73 -7.79
C PRO A 176 -3.19 -25.99 -8.87
N ALA A 177 -3.77 -26.70 -9.84
CA ALA A 177 -4.57 -26.11 -10.89
C ALA A 177 -5.85 -25.44 -10.35
N ILE A 178 -6.56 -26.08 -9.41
CA ILE A 178 -7.74 -25.48 -8.75
C ILE A 178 -7.34 -24.20 -8.01
N ILE A 179 -6.27 -24.24 -7.21
CA ILE A 179 -5.79 -23.07 -6.44
C ILE A 179 -5.39 -21.93 -7.39
N LEU A 180 -4.71 -22.26 -8.50
CA LEU A 180 -4.29 -21.31 -9.52
C LEU A 180 -5.49 -20.66 -10.22
N VAL A 181 -6.47 -21.45 -10.65
CA VAL A 181 -7.68 -20.94 -11.33
C VAL A 181 -8.48 -20.06 -10.38
N LEU A 182 -8.77 -20.52 -9.15
CA LEU A 182 -9.52 -19.75 -8.17
C LEU A 182 -8.79 -18.45 -7.80
N GLY A 183 -7.48 -18.52 -7.59
CA GLY A 183 -6.65 -17.36 -7.27
C GLY A 183 -6.60 -16.35 -8.41
N THR A 184 -6.43 -16.83 -9.65
CA THR A 184 -6.38 -15.97 -10.83
C THR A 184 -7.73 -15.30 -11.08
N LEU A 185 -8.85 -16.03 -10.93
CA LEU A 185 -10.20 -15.49 -11.05
C LEU A 185 -10.50 -14.42 -9.99
N LEU A 186 -10.08 -14.64 -8.75
CA LEU A 186 -10.18 -13.65 -7.67
C LEU A 186 -9.40 -12.38 -8.05
N ASN A 187 -8.18 -12.54 -8.57
CA ASN A 187 -7.35 -11.40 -8.94
C ASN A 187 -7.80 -10.65 -10.20
N ALA A 188 -8.39 -11.37 -11.15
CA ALA A 188 -8.95 -10.81 -12.37
C ALA A 188 -10.24 -10.02 -12.11
N LYS A 189 -11.16 -10.58 -11.32
CA LYS A 189 -12.50 -10.00 -11.13
C LYS A 189 -12.67 -9.13 -9.89
N LEU A 190 -11.97 -9.42 -8.79
CA LEU A 190 -12.21 -8.75 -7.50
C LEU A 190 -11.09 -7.76 -7.12
N THR A 191 -9.82 -8.15 -7.19
CA THR A 191 -8.71 -7.31 -6.69
C THR A 191 -8.04 -6.47 -7.78
N GLY A 192 -8.13 -6.87 -9.05
CA GLY A 192 -7.57 -6.16 -10.20
C GLY A 192 -6.04 -6.13 -10.19
N ARG A 193 -5.39 -7.27 -9.88
CA ARG A 193 -3.93 -7.39 -9.69
C ARG A 193 -3.19 -8.16 -10.78
N MET A 194 -3.79 -8.30 -11.96
CA MET A 194 -3.21 -9.08 -13.06
C MET A 194 -1.90 -8.52 -13.61
N TRP A 195 -1.75 -7.19 -13.66
CA TRP A 195 -0.49 -6.57 -14.07
C TRP A 195 0.65 -6.83 -13.09
N LEU A 196 0.33 -6.90 -11.79
CA LEU A 196 1.29 -7.27 -10.75
C LEU A 196 1.73 -8.72 -10.92
N ILE A 197 0.77 -9.65 -11.05
CA ILE A 197 1.06 -11.09 -11.26
C ILE A 197 1.91 -11.28 -12.52
N GLY A 198 1.52 -10.67 -13.64
CA GLY A 198 2.28 -10.76 -14.89
C GLY A 198 3.72 -10.27 -14.74
N ALA A 199 3.92 -9.09 -14.13
CA ALA A 199 5.26 -8.55 -13.91
C ALA A 199 6.10 -9.38 -12.93
N TRP A 200 5.48 -9.92 -11.88
CA TRP A 200 6.13 -10.85 -10.95
C TRP A 200 6.57 -12.14 -11.64
N LEU A 201 5.70 -12.79 -12.41
CA LEU A 201 6.02 -14.05 -13.09
C LEU A 201 7.07 -13.86 -14.18
N VAL A 202 6.93 -12.84 -15.03
CA VAL A 202 7.92 -12.51 -16.05
C VAL A 202 9.25 -12.15 -15.41
N GLY A 203 9.23 -11.30 -14.36
CA GLY A 203 10.44 -10.95 -13.62
C GLY A 203 11.10 -12.16 -12.97
N PHE A 204 10.32 -13.10 -12.43
CA PHE A 204 10.82 -14.33 -11.81
C PHE A 204 11.54 -15.22 -12.82
N VAL A 205 10.98 -15.38 -14.02
CA VAL A 205 11.63 -16.13 -15.11
C VAL A 205 12.90 -15.42 -15.56
N LEU A 206 12.83 -14.10 -15.80
CA LEU A 206 13.97 -13.31 -16.25
C LEU A 206 15.13 -13.36 -15.24
N GLN A 207 14.88 -13.17 -13.94
CA GLN A 207 15.95 -13.25 -12.95
C GLN A 207 16.57 -14.66 -12.86
N ALA A 208 15.78 -15.71 -13.07
CA ALA A 208 16.27 -17.09 -13.06
C ALA A 208 17.19 -17.34 -14.26
N VAL A 209 16.80 -16.88 -15.45
CA VAL A 209 17.62 -16.96 -16.66
C VAL A 209 18.90 -16.14 -16.53
N ILE A 210 18.80 -14.89 -16.06
CA ILE A 210 19.97 -14.02 -15.84
C ILE A 210 20.96 -14.68 -14.89
N ARG A 211 20.49 -15.22 -13.76
CA ARG A 211 21.35 -15.94 -12.80
C ARG A 211 21.90 -17.24 -13.37
N GLY A 212 21.13 -17.94 -14.21
CA GLY A 212 21.64 -19.13 -14.87
C GLY A 212 22.79 -18.84 -15.83
N LEU A 213 22.67 -17.74 -16.59
CA LEU A 213 23.71 -17.31 -17.52
C LEU A 213 24.92 -16.67 -16.82
N ALA A 214 24.70 -15.87 -15.77
CA ALA A 214 25.77 -15.10 -15.12
C ALA A 214 26.44 -15.85 -13.95
N MET A 215 25.70 -16.67 -13.20
CA MET A 215 26.17 -17.34 -11.98
C MET A 215 26.24 -18.87 -12.14
N GLY A 216 25.95 -19.40 -13.33
CA GLY A 216 25.97 -20.85 -13.60
C GLY A 216 24.89 -21.64 -12.86
N THR A 217 23.84 -21.00 -12.34
CA THR A 217 22.73 -21.69 -11.67
C THR A 217 21.91 -22.51 -12.67
N SER A 218 21.51 -23.74 -12.33
CA SER A 218 20.60 -24.51 -13.17
C SER A 218 19.25 -23.78 -13.34
N ILE A 219 18.96 -23.32 -14.56
CA ILE A 219 17.70 -22.61 -14.89
C ILE A 219 16.48 -23.48 -14.57
N PRO A 220 16.42 -24.77 -14.96
CA PRO A 220 15.30 -25.65 -14.59
C PRO A 220 15.12 -25.77 -13.08
N ALA A 221 16.22 -25.88 -12.31
CA ALA A 221 16.14 -25.95 -10.85
C ALA A 221 15.61 -24.64 -10.25
N ALA A 222 16.06 -23.49 -10.77
CA ALA A 222 15.58 -22.17 -10.33
C ALA A 222 14.09 -21.94 -10.64
N LEU A 223 13.60 -22.45 -11.78
CA LEU A 223 12.19 -22.39 -12.16
C LEU A 223 11.33 -23.46 -11.49
N GLY A 224 11.93 -24.52 -10.93
CA GLY A 224 11.22 -25.61 -10.26
C GLY A 224 10.30 -25.14 -9.14
N MET A 225 10.63 -24.04 -8.45
CA MET A 225 9.73 -23.45 -7.44
C MET A 225 8.35 -23.09 -8.00
N MET A 226 8.24 -22.73 -9.29
CA MET A 226 7.00 -22.29 -9.91
C MET A 226 5.93 -23.39 -9.99
N THR A 227 6.33 -24.66 -9.91
CA THR A 227 5.39 -25.80 -9.93
C THR A 227 4.77 -26.07 -8.57
N GLY A 228 5.33 -25.51 -7.48
CA GLY A 228 4.87 -25.78 -6.13
C GLY A 228 3.60 -25.00 -5.73
N VAL A 229 2.75 -25.64 -4.94
CA VAL A 229 1.53 -25.01 -4.37
C VAL A 229 1.86 -23.74 -3.59
N ALA A 230 2.97 -23.74 -2.83
CA ALA A 230 3.41 -22.56 -2.08
C ALA A 230 3.68 -21.34 -2.98
N PHE A 231 4.23 -21.54 -4.18
CA PHE A 231 4.47 -20.46 -5.13
C PHE A 231 3.17 -19.91 -5.71
N ILE A 232 2.21 -20.79 -6.02
CA ILE A 232 0.88 -20.40 -6.50
C ILE A 232 0.12 -19.61 -5.42
N LEU A 233 0.19 -20.08 -4.17
CA LEU A 233 -0.43 -19.41 -3.02
C LEU A 233 0.19 -18.03 -2.80
N PHE A 234 1.52 -17.95 -2.79
CA PHE A 234 2.24 -16.69 -2.69
C PHE A 234 1.84 -15.71 -3.81
N THR A 235 1.84 -16.19 -5.05
CA THR A 235 1.54 -15.37 -6.23
C THR A 235 0.09 -14.85 -6.24
N ASN A 236 -0.88 -15.68 -5.85
CA ASN A 236 -2.28 -15.31 -5.97
C ASN A 236 -2.86 -14.68 -4.70
N TYR A 237 -2.27 -14.90 -3.55
CA TYR A 237 -2.88 -14.52 -2.26
C TYR A 237 -1.97 -13.70 -1.35
N MET A 238 -0.66 -13.61 -1.63
CA MET A 238 0.26 -12.86 -0.77
C MET A 238 0.83 -11.64 -1.49
N VAL A 239 1.50 -11.82 -2.63
CA VAL A 239 2.12 -10.70 -3.37
C VAL A 239 1.07 -9.73 -3.91
N THR A 240 -0.15 -10.23 -4.16
CA THR A 240 -1.31 -9.47 -4.65
C THR A 240 -2.22 -8.93 -3.55
N ASP A 241 -1.83 -9.02 -2.27
CA ASP A 241 -2.67 -8.55 -1.16
C ASP A 241 -3.16 -7.11 -1.43
N PRO A 242 -4.48 -6.87 -1.59
CA PRO A 242 -5.01 -5.56 -1.97
C PRO A 242 -4.80 -4.50 -0.89
N GLY A 243 -4.55 -4.90 0.36
CA GLY A 243 -4.22 -3.98 1.46
C GLY A 243 -2.88 -3.28 1.24
N THR A 244 -1.92 -3.97 0.63
CA THR A 244 -0.51 -3.56 0.62
C THR A 244 0.02 -3.31 -0.79
N SER A 245 -0.50 -4.01 -1.79
CA SER A 245 -0.12 -3.82 -3.19
C SER A 245 -0.72 -2.55 -3.82
N PRO A 246 -0.02 -1.89 -4.75
CA PRO A 246 -0.50 -0.68 -5.41
C PRO A 246 -1.67 -0.92 -6.37
N SER A 247 -2.49 0.11 -6.61
CA SER A 247 -3.67 0.00 -7.48
C SER A 247 -3.42 0.43 -8.94
N LYS A 248 -2.51 1.37 -9.21
CA LYS A 248 -2.20 1.85 -10.57
C LYS A 248 -1.42 0.80 -11.35
N ARG A 249 -1.70 0.65 -12.65
CA ARG A 249 -1.08 -0.38 -13.52
C ARG A 249 0.46 -0.30 -13.55
N SER A 250 1.02 0.89 -13.79
CA SER A 250 2.47 1.08 -13.78
C SER A 250 3.12 0.75 -12.43
N SER A 251 2.48 1.16 -11.33
CA SER A 251 2.95 0.84 -9.98
C SER A 251 2.82 -0.65 -9.66
N GLN A 252 1.81 -1.35 -10.19
CA GLN A 252 1.68 -2.81 -10.06
C GLN A 252 2.83 -3.52 -10.77
N ILE A 253 3.18 -3.09 -11.98
CA ILE A 253 4.32 -3.64 -12.73
C ILE A 253 5.62 -3.40 -11.97
N ALA A 254 5.87 -2.16 -11.53
CA ALA A 254 7.08 -1.83 -10.77
C ALA A 254 7.17 -2.62 -9.45
N PHE A 255 6.04 -2.82 -8.76
CA PHE A 255 6.00 -3.61 -7.54
C PHE A 255 6.29 -5.09 -7.82
N GLY A 256 5.58 -5.72 -8.76
CA GLY A 256 5.80 -7.14 -9.09
C GLY A 256 7.21 -7.42 -9.61
N ALA A 257 7.71 -6.58 -10.53
CA ALA A 257 9.08 -6.67 -11.02
C ALA A 257 10.11 -6.41 -9.91
N GLY A 258 9.83 -5.47 -9.00
CA GLY A 258 10.68 -5.20 -7.84
C GLY A 258 10.79 -6.39 -6.88
N VAL A 259 9.67 -7.08 -6.61
CA VAL A 259 9.70 -8.31 -5.78
C VAL A 259 10.52 -9.40 -6.47
N ALA A 260 10.37 -9.58 -7.79
CA ALA A 260 11.15 -10.55 -8.55
C ALA A 260 12.65 -10.23 -8.59
N ALA A 261 13.00 -8.96 -8.80
CA ALA A 261 14.38 -8.50 -8.79
C ALA A 261 15.01 -8.69 -7.41
N MET A 262 14.32 -8.29 -6.34
CA MET A 262 14.79 -8.48 -4.96
C MET A 262 14.94 -9.96 -4.62
N TYR A 263 14.00 -10.81 -5.03
CA TYR A 263 14.13 -12.26 -4.88
C TYR A 263 15.38 -12.80 -5.59
N GLY A 264 15.64 -12.36 -6.82
CA GLY A 264 16.83 -12.75 -7.58
C GLY A 264 18.12 -12.34 -6.89
N VAL A 265 18.19 -11.11 -6.36
CA VAL A 265 19.34 -10.63 -5.58
C VAL A 265 19.56 -11.48 -4.33
N LEU A 266 18.52 -11.66 -3.50
CA LEU A 266 18.64 -12.43 -2.26
C LEU A 266 19.07 -13.87 -2.52
N THR A 267 18.47 -14.52 -3.52
CA THR A 267 18.82 -15.90 -3.87
C THR A 267 20.22 -15.99 -4.50
N GLY A 268 20.65 -14.97 -5.25
CA GLY A 268 22.02 -14.86 -5.76
C GLY A 268 23.07 -14.70 -4.65
N LEU A 269 22.70 -14.09 -3.53
CA LEU A 269 23.52 -14.01 -2.31
C LEU A 269 23.46 -15.29 -1.46
N GLY A 270 22.75 -16.33 -1.90
CA GLY A 270 22.61 -17.58 -1.15
C GLY A 270 21.60 -17.51 0.01
N ILE A 271 20.77 -16.45 0.08
CA ILE A 271 19.76 -16.33 1.13
C ILE A 271 18.55 -17.20 0.77
N ALA A 272 18.32 -18.25 1.57
CA ALA A 272 17.15 -19.10 1.46
C ALA A 272 15.85 -18.32 1.73
N TYR A 273 14.70 -18.89 1.33
CA TYR A 273 13.38 -18.33 1.66
C TYR A 273 13.13 -16.91 1.11
N GLY A 274 13.85 -16.55 0.04
CA GLY A 274 13.93 -15.19 -0.50
C GLY A 274 12.59 -14.55 -0.88
N ILE A 275 11.54 -15.30 -1.21
CA ILE A 275 10.25 -14.73 -1.67
C ILE A 275 9.56 -13.90 -0.58
N PHE A 276 9.65 -14.32 0.68
CA PHE A 276 9.05 -13.62 1.81
C PHE A 276 9.87 -12.37 2.15
N PHE A 277 11.19 -12.53 2.25
CA PHE A 277 12.12 -11.41 2.44
C PHE A 277 12.01 -10.36 1.34
N ALA A 278 11.92 -10.79 0.08
CA ALA A 278 11.79 -9.89 -1.06
C ALA A 278 10.51 -9.05 -0.97
N THR A 279 9.38 -9.67 -0.64
CA THR A 279 8.12 -8.95 -0.50
C THR A 279 8.14 -8.00 0.70
N ALA A 280 8.72 -8.42 1.83
CA ALA A 280 8.85 -7.58 3.01
C ALA A 280 9.73 -6.35 2.72
N LEU A 281 10.87 -6.53 2.07
CA LEU A 281 11.78 -5.45 1.69
C LEU A 281 11.14 -4.49 0.68
N VAL A 282 10.48 -5.00 -0.35
CA VAL A 282 9.81 -4.13 -1.34
C VAL A 282 8.63 -3.37 -0.72
N CYS A 283 7.87 -4.01 0.18
CA CYS A 283 6.86 -3.31 0.97
C CYS A 283 7.49 -2.21 1.83
N LEU A 284 8.62 -2.49 2.49
CA LEU A 284 9.35 -1.53 3.31
C LEU A 284 9.82 -0.32 2.51
N ILE A 285 10.48 -0.56 1.38
CA ILE A 285 10.95 0.48 0.45
C ILE A 285 9.78 1.35 -0.01
N ARG A 286 8.66 0.71 -0.40
CA ARG A 286 7.45 1.43 -0.81
C ARG A 286 6.85 2.25 0.34
N GLY A 287 6.81 1.70 1.55
CA GLY A 287 6.35 2.40 2.75
C GLY A 287 7.19 3.64 3.04
N GLY A 288 8.50 3.50 2.98
CA GLY A 288 9.46 4.61 3.11
C GLY A 288 9.29 5.67 2.03
N TYR A 289 9.10 5.25 0.77
CA TYR A 289 8.83 6.17 -0.35
C TYR A 289 7.55 6.99 -0.14
N LEU A 290 6.46 6.36 0.33
CA LEU A 290 5.20 7.06 0.64
C LEU A 290 5.35 8.07 1.78
N TRP A 291 6.12 7.72 2.81
CA TRP A 291 6.47 8.65 3.88
C TRP A 291 7.32 9.82 3.39
N GLY A 292 8.32 9.56 2.56
CA GLY A 292 9.16 10.59 1.94
C GLY A 292 8.33 11.59 1.15
N LEU A 293 7.43 11.12 0.28
CA LEU A 293 6.51 11.98 -0.46
C LEU A 293 5.63 12.83 0.46
N HIS A 294 5.16 12.28 1.58
CA HIS A 294 4.33 13.00 2.53
C HIS A 294 5.09 14.11 3.24
N VAL A 295 6.33 13.83 3.67
CA VAL A 295 7.20 14.84 4.31
C VAL A 295 7.53 15.96 3.32
N MET A 296 7.88 15.62 2.07
CA MET A 296 8.16 16.61 1.04
C MET A 296 6.93 17.47 0.69
N ALA A 297 5.74 16.87 0.62
CA ALA A 297 4.50 17.61 0.39
C ALA A 297 4.18 18.57 1.55
N LYS A 298 4.41 18.13 2.79
CA LYS A 298 4.23 18.97 3.98
C LYS A 298 5.23 20.13 4.01
N GLN A 299 6.47 19.91 3.61
CA GLN A 299 7.49 20.96 3.48
C GLN A 299 7.11 21.98 2.41
N ARG A 300 6.69 21.53 1.21
CA ARG A 300 6.24 22.44 0.15
C ARG A 300 5.05 23.30 0.58
N ALA A 301 4.05 22.70 1.23
CA ALA A 301 2.90 23.43 1.76
C ALA A 301 3.30 24.45 2.84
N ALA A 302 4.30 24.14 3.68
CA ALA A 302 4.82 25.06 4.68
C ALA A 302 5.54 26.26 4.03
N VAL A 303 6.33 26.03 2.98
CA VAL A 303 7.03 27.07 2.22
C VAL A 303 6.04 27.98 1.47
N GLU A 304 5.04 27.40 0.81
CA GLU A 304 3.97 28.16 0.13
C GLU A 304 3.14 28.99 1.13
N GLY A 305 2.83 28.43 2.30
CA GLY A 305 2.13 29.14 3.37
C GLY A 305 2.94 30.30 3.95
N GLN A 306 4.27 30.14 4.08
CA GLN A 306 5.17 31.22 4.50
C GLN A 306 5.30 32.31 3.42
N ALA A 307 5.35 31.95 2.13
CA ALA A 307 5.41 32.90 1.03
C ALA A 307 4.11 33.73 0.89
N GLN A 308 2.95 33.15 1.23
CA GLN A 308 1.66 33.87 1.26
C GLN A 308 1.46 34.72 2.51
N GLN A 309 2.16 34.41 3.61
CA GLN A 309 2.16 35.19 4.85
C GLN A 309 3.25 36.27 4.91
N ALA A 310 4.19 36.26 3.96
CA ALA A 310 5.13 37.36 3.79
C ALA A 310 4.34 38.65 3.50
N PRO A 311 4.54 39.74 4.27
CA PRO A 311 3.77 40.96 4.08
C PRO A 311 3.93 41.47 2.65
N ALA A 312 2.82 41.76 1.97
CA ALA A 312 2.80 42.62 0.79
C ALA A 312 3.18 44.04 1.20
N GLY A 313 4.46 44.25 1.55
CA GLY A 313 4.88 45.40 2.34
C GLY A 313 6.38 45.56 2.42
N ALA A 314 7.07 45.36 1.30
CA ALA A 314 8.34 46.03 1.04
C ALA A 314 8.22 46.70 -0.32
N GLY A 315 7.32 47.69 -0.39
CA GLY A 315 7.52 48.77 -1.33
C GLY A 315 8.90 49.33 -1.04
N VAL A 316 9.85 49.08 -1.95
CA VAL A 316 11.13 49.77 -1.96
C VAL A 316 10.76 51.25 -2.04
N GLN A 317 10.73 51.93 -0.90
CA GLN A 317 10.78 53.38 -0.87
C GLN A 317 12.17 53.72 -1.39
N VAL A 318 12.25 54.02 -2.68
CA VAL A 318 13.41 54.68 -3.26
C VAL A 318 13.53 55.98 -2.47
N ALA A 319 14.52 56.03 -1.58
CA ALA A 319 14.80 57.21 -0.79
C ALA A 319 15.03 58.39 -1.75
N ALA A 320 14.13 59.37 -1.70
CA ALA A 320 14.31 60.61 -2.43
C ALA A 320 15.56 61.31 -1.87
N VAL A 321 16.58 61.43 -2.71
CA VAL A 321 17.76 62.26 -2.46
C VAL A 321 17.29 63.71 -2.35
N PRO A 322 17.63 64.46 -1.29
CA PRO A 322 17.29 65.88 -1.22
C PRO A 322 18.20 66.65 -2.19
N ALA A 323 17.59 67.40 -3.12
CA ALA A 323 18.33 68.30 -4.01
C ALA A 323 18.75 69.57 -3.24
N PRO A 324 19.97 70.10 -3.45
CA PRO A 324 20.33 71.45 -3.03
C PRO A 324 19.79 72.49 -4.04
N GLY A 325 19.46 73.66 -3.53
CA GLY A 325 18.61 74.66 -4.18
C GLY A 325 19.18 75.45 -5.37
N SER A 326 18.20 75.97 -6.12
CA SER A 326 18.11 77.20 -6.92
C SER A 326 19.14 77.51 -8.01
N SER A 327 18.67 77.59 -9.26
CA SER A 327 18.59 78.86 -10.03
C SER A 327 17.74 78.69 -11.30
N ALA A 328 17.03 79.77 -11.66
CA ALA A 328 15.99 79.87 -12.68
C ALA A 328 16.45 79.71 -14.15
N VAL A 329 15.49 79.39 -15.05
CA VAL A 329 15.18 80.00 -16.38
C VAL A 329 14.00 79.19 -17.01
N PRO A 330 13.05 79.81 -17.77
CA PRO A 330 11.78 79.18 -18.17
C PRO A 330 11.80 78.54 -19.58
N ASP A 331 10.65 77.93 -19.92
CA ASP A 331 10.18 77.36 -21.20
C ASP A 331 10.50 75.89 -21.51
N ALA A 332 9.49 75.04 -21.26
CA ALA A 332 8.85 74.18 -22.27
C ALA A 332 7.69 73.37 -21.65
N ALA A 333 6.48 73.52 -22.20
CA ALA A 333 5.35 72.60 -22.01
C ALA A 333 5.39 71.50 -23.09
N PRO A 334 4.54 70.45 -23.07
CA PRO A 334 3.87 69.76 -21.95
C PRO A 334 3.98 68.22 -22.07
N VAL A 335 3.90 67.46 -20.96
CA VAL A 335 3.22 66.14 -20.99
C VAL A 335 2.57 65.89 -19.63
N GLY A 336 1.24 65.82 -19.64
CA GLY A 336 0.43 65.59 -18.44
C GLY A 336 0.71 64.23 -17.81
N ALA A 337 1.21 64.23 -16.58
CA ALA A 337 1.19 63.07 -15.71
C ALA A 337 -0.24 62.87 -15.21
N ALA A 338 -0.98 61.97 -15.87
CA ALA A 338 -2.26 61.51 -15.36
C ALA A 338 -2.03 60.73 -14.06
N THR A 339 -2.43 61.35 -12.95
CA THR A 339 -2.76 60.69 -11.69
C THR A 339 -3.81 59.61 -11.95
N ALA A 340 -3.41 58.33 -11.96
CA ALA A 340 -4.35 57.22 -11.89
C ALA A 340 -4.73 56.99 -10.42
N VAL A 341 -5.78 57.70 -9.99
CA VAL A 341 -6.55 57.38 -8.79
C VAL A 341 -7.04 55.92 -8.92
N ARG A 342 -6.64 55.05 -7.98
CA ARG A 342 -7.16 53.67 -7.90
C ARG A 342 -8.56 53.69 -7.29
N THR A 343 -9.56 53.87 -8.15
CA THR A 343 -10.97 53.60 -7.83
C THR A 343 -11.49 52.59 -8.84
N GLY A 344 -11.46 51.30 -8.50
CA GLY A 344 -11.96 50.25 -9.38
C GLY A 344 -11.70 48.85 -8.83
N GLU A 345 -12.67 47.94 -8.99
CA GLU A 345 -12.54 46.54 -8.57
C GLU A 345 -11.35 45.85 -9.28
N PRO A 346 -10.48 45.11 -8.57
CA PRO A 346 -9.26 44.51 -9.14
C PRO A 346 -9.50 43.46 -10.25
N CYS A 347 -10.75 43.05 -10.47
CA CYS A 347 -11.15 42.21 -11.60
C CYS A 347 -11.27 43.00 -12.92
N GLN A 348 -11.67 44.26 -12.89
CA GLN A 348 -11.75 45.11 -14.08
C GLN A 348 -10.36 45.65 -14.48
N ASP A 349 -9.53 45.99 -13.49
CA ASP A 349 -8.21 46.60 -13.71
C ASP A 349 -7.11 45.59 -14.08
N GLY A 350 -7.45 44.31 -14.21
CA GLY A 350 -6.49 43.32 -14.65
C GLY A 350 -5.42 42.94 -13.61
N SER A 351 -5.60 43.29 -12.33
CA SER A 351 -4.58 43.08 -11.29
C SER A 351 -4.84 41.87 -10.36
N CYS A 352 -6.00 41.21 -10.47
CA CYS A 352 -6.31 40.03 -9.66
C CYS A 352 -5.67 38.72 -10.14
N PHE A 353 -5.35 37.82 -9.20
CA PHE A 353 -4.74 36.50 -9.42
C PHE A 353 -5.73 35.32 -9.25
N HIS A 354 -7.02 35.55 -9.54
CA HIS A 354 -8.02 34.46 -9.54
C HIS A 354 -7.91 33.62 -10.82
N GLY A 355 -7.86 32.29 -10.67
CA GLY A 355 -7.63 31.35 -11.78
C GLY A 355 -8.60 31.47 -12.96
N LYS A 356 -9.87 31.82 -12.71
CA LYS A 356 -10.88 32.08 -13.77
C LYS A 356 -10.60 33.35 -14.58
N CYS A 357 -10.07 34.39 -13.95
CA CYS A 357 -9.75 35.65 -14.63
C CYS A 357 -8.46 35.53 -15.46
N ALA A 358 -7.49 34.75 -14.97
CA ALA A 358 -6.27 34.44 -15.71
C ALA A 358 -6.57 33.68 -17.02
N SER A 359 -7.45 32.68 -16.99
CA SER A 359 -7.82 31.91 -18.19
C SER A 359 -8.54 32.76 -19.25
N LEU A 360 -9.38 33.72 -18.85
CA LEU A 360 -10.08 34.61 -19.78
C LEU A 360 -9.12 35.60 -20.47
N ARG A 361 -8.04 36.02 -19.80
CA ARG A 361 -7.02 36.89 -20.42
C ARG A 361 -6.15 36.15 -21.44
N VAL A 362 -5.83 34.89 -21.18
CA VAL A 362 -5.10 34.04 -22.14
C VAL A 362 -5.95 33.87 -23.40
N ALA A 363 -7.24 33.52 -23.24
CA ALA A 363 -8.17 33.38 -24.36
C ALA A 363 -8.34 34.71 -25.14
N ALA A 364 -8.38 35.85 -24.45
CA ALA A 364 -8.49 37.16 -25.11
C ALA A 364 -7.21 37.55 -25.89
N ARG A 365 -6.02 37.19 -25.38
CA ARG A 365 -4.73 37.42 -26.07
C ARG A 365 -4.59 36.55 -27.31
N GLU A 366 -4.99 35.28 -27.23
CA GLU A 366 -5.02 34.36 -28.37
C GLU A 366 -5.99 34.86 -29.47
N LYS A 367 -7.16 35.37 -29.07
CA LYS A 367 -8.12 35.96 -30.02
C LYS A 367 -7.59 37.23 -30.68
N LYS A 368 -6.81 38.05 -29.96
CA LYS A 368 -6.22 39.28 -30.52
C LYS A 368 -5.05 38.97 -31.46
N ALA A 369 -4.25 37.94 -31.15
CA ALA A 369 -3.18 37.45 -32.03
C ALA A 369 -3.71 36.84 -33.34
N ALA A 370 -4.88 36.20 -33.30
CA ALA A 370 -5.53 35.62 -34.48
C ALA A 370 -6.16 36.65 -35.45
N VAL A 371 -6.33 37.90 -35.02
CA VAL A 371 -6.91 38.99 -35.84
C VAL A 371 -5.81 39.91 -36.41
N SER A 372 -4.58 39.80 -35.91
CA SER A 372 -3.42 40.59 -36.34
C SER A 372 -2.36 39.77 -37.09
N GLY A 373 -2.71 38.60 -37.60
CA GLY A 373 -1.84 37.68 -38.35
C GLY A 373 -2.32 37.44 -39.76
#